data_AF-A0A1L6ZE29-F1
#
_entry.id   AF-A0A1L6ZE29-F1
#
_cell.length_a   1.000
_cell.length_b   1.000
_cell.length_c   1.000
_cell.angle_alpha   90.00
_cell.angle_beta   90.00
_cell.angle_gamma   90.00
#
_symmetry.space_group_name_H-M   'P 1'
#
loop_
_entity.id
_entity.type
_entity.pdbx_description
1 polymer ?
#
loop_
_entity_poly.entity_id
_entity_poly.type
_entity_poly.pdbx_seq_one_letter_code
_entity_poly.pdbx_strand_id
1 'polypeptide(L)'
;MDQLSLSIEELIFSFYSEGYFEQGMSLKEAYYPEVEDERLGFLFEIACRSLLAKGVLEFRNRQYRYKAEYRHFIQAMNDASHTIKASKFGDTDEEVSTSFHTTQAGVYAHDTLYDQQVHQIRKLDGDQQAEEQVTAFFNIQMNDHPEPVISLQAEEFEMLLEQASEAKNEWPSFLNKAENQELVKAFVSDVQTRKGKLDSLMKVVYDKNNTPDVESMIFVIPGENQSWLVSGIKENQFRIETAHQDGLRSIF
;
A
#
# COMPACT_ATOMS: atom_id res chain seq x y z
N MET A 1 23.72 0.13 -2.34
CA MET A 1 22.86 -0.98 -2.78
C MET A 1 21.50 -0.59 -2.27
N ASP A 2 20.57 -0.35 -3.18
CA ASP A 2 19.38 0.43 -2.85
C ASP A 2 18.18 -0.50 -2.67
N GLN A 3 18.41 -1.82 -2.65
CA GLN A 3 17.37 -2.82 -2.55
C GLN A 3 17.85 -4.06 -1.79
N LEU A 4 16.97 -4.63 -0.96
CA LEU A 4 17.11 -5.89 -0.26
C LEU A 4 15.91 -6.79 -0.57
N SER A 5 16.16 -8.05 -0.92
CA SER A 5 15.11 -9.04 -1.19
C SER A 5 15.23 -10.21 -0.22
N LEU A 6 14.17 -10.43 0.55
CA LEU A 6 14.10 -11.41 1.63
C LEU A 6 12.95 -12.39 1.36
N SER A 7 13.16 -13.68 1.59
CA SER A 7 12.02 -14.57 1.79
C SER A 7 11.31 -14.22 3.09
N ILE A 8 10.09 -14.72 3.27
CA ILE A 8 9.35 -14.53 4.52
C ILE A 8 10.14 -15.08 5.73
N GLU A 9 10.82 -16.22 5.63
CA GLU A 9 11.65 -16.76 6.71
C GLU A 9 12.85 -15.88 7.02
N GLU A 10 13.48 -15.31 5.98
CA GLU A 10 14.58 -14.36 6.13
C GLU A 10 14.10 -13.07 6.79
N LEU A 11 12.93 -12.54 6.41
CA LEU A 11 12.36 -11.35 7.03
C LEU A 11 12.02 -11.59 8.51
N ILE A 12 11.38 -12.73 8.84
CA ILE A 12 11.11 -13.11 10.23
C ILE A 12 12.43 -13.17 11.00
N PHE A 13 13.41 -13.93 10.52
CA PHE A 13 14.74 -14.00 11.16
C PHE A 13 15.35 -12.62 11.37
N SER A 14 15.18 -11.71 10.41
CA SER A 14 15.74 -10.36 10.47
C SER A 14 15.18 -9.56 11.62
N PHE A 15 13.86 -9.60 11.82
CA PHE A 15 13.21 -8.97 12.97
C PHE A 15 13.74 -9.52 14.30
N TYR A 16 13.84 -10.83 14.46
CA TYR A 16 14.44 -11.44 15.66
C TYR A 16 15.90 -11.01 15.86
N SER A 17 16.69 -10.95 14.78
CA SER A 17 18.12 -10.62 14.86
C SER A 17 18.39 -9.16 15.25
N GLU A 18 17.50 -8.25 14.89
CA GLU A 18 17.60 -6.82 15.22
C GLU A 18 16.82 -6.45 16.49
N GLY A 19 16.16 -7.42 17.14
CA GLY A 19 15.47 -7.24 18.43
C GLY A 19 13.99 -6.86 18.33
N TYR A 20 13.41 -6.92 17.14
CA TYR A 20 12.00 -6.65 16.84
C TYR A 20 11.15 -7.91 17.04
N PHE A 21 11.15 -8.45 18.25
CA PHE A 21 10.56 -9.76 18.56
C PHE A 21 9.06 -9.83 18.30
N GLU A 22 8.31 -8.76 18.57
CA GLU A 22 6.86 -8.73 18.37
C GLU A 22 6.51 -8.82 16.89
N GLN A 23 7.17 -8.05 16.03
CA GLN A 23 6.96 -8.06 14.57
C GLN A 23 7.39 -9.39 13.95
N GLY A 24 8.52 -9.93 14.41
CA GLY A 24 8.94 -11.29 14.05
C GLY A 24 7.91 -12.34 14.44
N MET A 25 7.35 -12.24 15.65
CA MET A 25 6.32 -13.17 16.12
C MET A 25 5.01 -13.02 15.34
N SER A 26 4.54 -11.80 15.10
CA SER A 26 3.31 -11.55 14.33
C SER A 26 3.40 -12.13 12.92
N LEU A 27 4.54 -11.97 12.23
CA LEU A 27 4.76 -12.60 10.92
C LEU A 27 4.86 -14.13 11.04
N LYS A 28 5.56 -14.65 12.05
CA LYS A 28 5.61 -16.10 12.30
C LYS A 28 4.21 -16.66 12.48
N GLU A 29 3.35 -16.02 13.27
CA GLU A 29 1.99 -16.49 13.54
C GLU A 29 1.10 -16.40 12.29
N ALA A 30 1.28 -15.35 11.47
CA ALA A 30 0.52 -15.19 10.23
C ALA A 30 0.86 -16.24 9.17
N TYR A 31 2.15 -16.58 9.01
CA TYR A 31 2.61 -17.47 7.92
C TYR A 31 2.86 -18.91 8.37
N TYR A 32 3.17 -19.11 9.65
CA TYR A 32 3.57 -20.39 10.24
C TYR A 32 2.91 -20.64 11.60
N PRO A 33 1.56 -20.57 11.71
CA PRO A 33 0.86 -20.66 13.00
C PRO A 33 1.18 -21.96 13.75
N GLU A 34 1.29 -23.07 13.02
CA GLU A 34 1.49 -24.42 13.57
C GLU A 34 2.97 -24.81 13.77
N VAL A 35 3.91 -23.93 13.41
CA VAL A 35 5.34 -24.23 13.58
C VAL A 35 5.72 -24.13 15.05
N GLU A 36 6.11 -25.27 15.63
CA GLU A 36 6.68 -25.38 16.98
C GLU A 36 8.09 -24.75 17.06
N ASP A 37 8.51 -24.36 18.27
CA ASP A 37 9.78 -23.67 18.52
C ASP A 37 11.01 -24.41 17.97
N GLU A 38 11.05 -25.74 18.05
CA GLU A 38 12.16 -26.54 17.52
C GLU A 38 12.28 -26.41 15.99
N ARG A 39 11.14 -26.41 15.29
CA ARG A 39 11.10 -26.20 13.84
C ARG A 39 11.41 -24.76 13.46
N LEU A 40 11.04 -23.80 14.30
CA LEU A 40 11.40 -22.40 14.12
C LEU A 40 12.93 -22.20 14.16
N GLY A 41 13.62 -22.89 15.08
CA GLY A 41 15.08 -22.90 15.14
C GLY A 41 15.72 -23.36 13.82
N PHE A 42 15.20 -24.43 13.23
CA PHE A 42 15.68 -24.93 11.93
C PHE A 42 15.43 -23.94 10.78
N LEU A 43 14.26 -23.28 10.74
CA LEU A 43 13.97 -22.23 9.77
C LEU A 43 14.96 -21.07 9.89
N PHE A 44 15.30 -20.66 11.12
CA PHE A 44 16.28 -19.60 11.37
C PHE A 44 17.70 -19.98 10.99
N GLU A 45 18.10 -21.24 11.13
CA GLU A 45 19.38 -21.70 10.61
C GLU A 45 19.46 -21.59 9.08
N ILE A 46 18.38 -21.96 8.38
CA ILE A 46 18.30 -21.85 6.91
C ILE A 46 18.34 -20.38 6.49
N ALA A 47 17.49 -19.54 7.08
CA ALA A 47 17.43 -18.11 6.80
C ALA A 47 18.79 -17.44 7.05
N CYS A 48 19.45 -17.75 8.17
CA CYS A 48 20.77 -17.23 8.50
C CYS A 48 21.83 -17.63 7.46
N ARG A 49 21.88 -18.90 7.04
CA ARG A 49 22.81 -19.36 5.99
C ARG A 49 22.54 -18.68 4.65
N SER A 50 21.27 -18.51 4.29
CA SER A 50 20.86 -17.79 3.08
C SER A 50 21.33 -16.33 3.11
N LEU A 51 21.08 -15.63 4.21
CA LEU A 51 21.48 -14.23 4.38
C LEU A 51 23.01 -14.04 4.43
N LEU A 52 23.75 -15.01 4.99
CA LEU A 52 25.21 -15.05 4.90
C LEU A 52 25.69 -15.23 3.46
N ALA A 53 25.06 -16.13 2.70
CA ALA A 53 25.39 -16.35 1.29
C ALA A 53 25.07 -15.12 0.41
N LYS A 54 24.01 -14.38 0.74
CA LYS A 54 23.70 -13.07 0.15
C LYS A 54 24.66 -11.96 0.58
N GLY A 55 25.53 -12.21 1.56
CA GLY A 55 26.47 -11.23 2.08
C GLY A 55 25.83 -10.12 2.90
N VAL A 56 24.61 -10.34 3.41
CA VAL A 56 23.82 -9.38 4.19
C VAL A 56 24.21 -9.40 5.67
N LEU A 57 24.49 -10.61 6.18
CA LEU A 57 24.97 -10.81 7.54
C LEU A 57 26.49 -10.88 7.60
N GLU A 58 27.03 -10.57 8.78
CA GLU A 58 28.41 -10.85 9.18
C GLU A 58 28.45 -11.66 10.48
N PHE A 59 29.45 -12.52 10.63
CA PHE A 59 29.73 -13.20 11.89
C PHE A 59 30.73 -12.38 12.70
N ARG A 60 30.27 -11.74 13.78
CA ARG A 60 31.08 -10.89 14.64
C ARG A 60 30.71 -11.11 16.10
N ASN A 61 31.70 -11.17 16.99
CA ASN A 61 31.50 -11.37 18.43
C ASN A 61 30.66 -12.62 18.76
N ARG A 62 30.88 -13.72 18.02
CA ARG A 62 30.15 -15.00 18.14
C ARG A 62 28.64 -14.91 17.85
N GLN A 63 28.20 -13.89 17.12
CA GLN A 63 26.81 -13.69 16.72
C GLN A 63 26.75 -13.34 15.24
N TYR A 64 25.67 -13.77 14.58
CA TYR A 64 25.32 -13.29 13.24
C TYR A 64 24.57 -11.98 13.36
N ARG A 65 25.02 -10.95 12.66
CA ARG A 65 24.45 -9.60 12.73
C ARG A 65 24.34 -9.00 11.34
N TYR A 66 23.34 -8.15 11.14
CA TYR A 66 23.27 -7.33 9.93
C TYR A 66 24.48 -6.41 9.83
N LYS A 67 25.07 -6.36 8.62
CA LYS A 67 26.03 -5.31 8.29
C LYS A 67 25.32 -3.95 8.33
N ALA A 68 26.06 -2.90 8.67
CA ALA A 68 25.49 -1.59 8.95
C ALA A 68 24.67 -1.03 7.77
N GLU A 69 25.12 -1.30 6.55
CA GLU A 69 24.47 -0.90 5.31
C GLU A 69 23.15 -1.62 5.00
N TYR A 70 22.75 -2.66 5.76
CA TYR A 70 21.49 -3.37 5.53
C TYR A 70 20.47 -3.19 6.66
N ARG A 71 20.90 -2.73 7.85
CA ARG A 71 20.01 -2.59 9.02
C ARG A 71 18.81 -1.68 8.74
N HIS A 72 19.05 -0.58 8.03
CA HIS A 72 18.02 0.41 7.77
C HIS A 72 16.84 -0.12 6.95
N PHE A 73 17.02 -1.19 6.15
CA PHE A 73 15.90 -1.85 5.47
C PHE A 73 14.97 -2.54 6.47
N ILE A 74 15.52 -3.22 7.48
CA ILE A 74 14.72 -3.91 8.50
C ILE A 74 14.08 -2.89 9.44
N GLN A 75 14.82 -1.85 9.82
CA GLN A 75 14.31 -0.74 10.63
C GLN A 75 13.14 -0.03 9.93
N ALA A 76 13.21 0.16 8.61
CA ALA A 76 12.13 0.79 7.85
C ALA A 76 10.80 0.05 7.96
N MET A 77 10.85 -1.28 8.08
CA MET A 77 9.65 -2.11 8.23
C MET A 77 9.06 -2.07 9.65
N ASN A 78 9.81 -1.56 10.64
CA ASN A 78 9.40 -1.55 12.05
C ASN A 78 9.08 -0.15 12.58
N ASP A 79 9.96 0.81 12.29
CA ASP A 79 10.04 2.13 12.93
C ASP A 79 9.69 3.26 11.94
N ALA A 80 8.68 3.02 11.09
CA ALA A 80 8.18 4.04 10.18
C ALA A 80 7.44 5.14 10.94
N SER A 81 7.73 6.41 10.63
CA SER A 81 6.96 7.55 11.12
C SER A 81 5.54 7.52 10.54
N HIS A 82 5.42 7.12 9.29
CA HIS A 82 4.16 6.77 8.64
C HIS A 82 4.43 5.80 7.48
N THR A 83 3.37 5.11 7.07
CA THR A 83 3.37 4.22 5.90
C THR A 83 2.26 4.64 4.96
N ILE A 84 2.59 4.81 3.68
CA ILE A 84 1.59 4.97 2.62
C ILE A 84 1.36 3.59 2.00
N LYS A 85 0.13 3.08 2.07
CA LYS A 85 -0.25 1.79 1.49
C LYS A 85 -1.10 2.02 0.25
N ALA A 86 -0.63 1.54 -0.88
CA ALA A 86 -1.36 1.51 -2.14
C ALA A 86 -1.87 0.09 -2.38
N SER A 87 -3.17 -0.07 -2.65
CA SER A 87 -3.79 -1.37 -2.94
C SER A 87 -4.72 -1.25 -4.13
N LYS A 88 -4.64 -2.21 -5.07
CA LYS A 88 -5.51 -2.29 -6.24
C LYS A 88 -5.99 -3.70 -6.50
N PHE A 89 -7.12 -3.81 -7.18
CA PHE A 89 -7.60 -5.08 -7.71
C PHE A 89 -6.87 -5.43 -9.01
N GLY A 90 -6.18 -6.56 -9.05
CA GLY A 90 -5.54 -7.13 -10.22
C GLY A 90 -6.52 -7.77 -11.21
N ASP A 91 -6.02 -8.19 -12.37
CA ASP A 91 -6.83 -8.71 -13.48
C ASP A 91 -7.61 -9.99 -13.12
N THR A 92 -7.09 -10.78 -12.19
CA THR A 92 -7.67 -12.04 -11.68
C THR A 92 -8.49 -11.87 -10.41
N ASP A 93 -8.81 -10.63 -10.03
CA ASP A 93 -9.44 -10.27 -8.75
C ASP A 93 -8.56 -10.49 -7.51
N GLU A 94 -7.25 -10.61 -7.71
CA GLU A 94 -6.28 -10.61 -6.62
C GLU A 94 -6.02 -9.18 -6.12
N GLU A 95 -5.90 -9.00 -4.80
CA GLU A 95 -5.48 -7.72 -4.25
C GLU A 95 -3.95 -7.60 -4.33
N VAL A 96 -3.46 -6.64 -5.11
CA VAL A 96 -2.03 -6.32 -5.19
C VAL A 96 -1.80 -5.07 -4.36
N SER A 97 -0.77 -5.09 -3.50
CA SER A 97 -0.41 -3.93 -2.69
C SER A 97 1.08 -3.64 -2.69
N THR A 98 1.41 -2.37 -2.58
CA THR A 98 2.76 -1.87 -2.31
C THR A 98 2.69 -0.85 -1.18
N SER A 99 3.73 -0.79 -0.36
CA SER A 99 3.79 0.10 0.79
C SER A 99 5.03 0.98 0.73
N PHE A 100 4.94 2.22 1.23
CA PHE A 100 6.04 3.16 1.29
C PHE A 100 6.23 3.59 2.74
N HIS A 101 7.36 3.23 3.32
CA HIS A 101 7.69 3.49 4.72
C HIS A 101 8.60 4.69 4.84
N THR A 102 8.13 5.75 5.51
CA THR A 102 8.91 6.96 5.74
C THR A 102 9.54 6.89 7.12
N THR A 103 10.87 6.97 7.19
CA THR A 103 11.65 6.93 8.43
C THR A 103 12.60 8.12 8.54
N GLN A 104 13.26 8.27 9.69
CA GLN A 104 14.37 9.22 9.85
C GLN A 104 15.55 8.93 8.89
N ALA A 105 15.69 7.70 8.40
CA ALA A 105 16.78 7.29 7.51
C ALA A 105 16.45 7.45 6.01
N GLY A 106 15.22 7.84 5.69
CA GLY A 106 14.70 7.99 4.32
C GLY A 106 13.40 7.23 4.09
N VAL A 107 13.00 7.15 2.82
CA VAL A 107 11.77 6.53 2.34
C VAL A 107 12.09 5.17 1.72
N TYR A 108 11.26 4.17 1.98
CA TYR A 108 11.46 2.81 1.49
C TYR A 108 10.20 2.24 0.86
N ALA A 109 10.27 1.84 -0.40
CA ALA A 109 9.22 1.03 -1.03
C ALA A 109 9.32 -0.42 -0.56
N HIS A 110 8.18 -1.05 -0.30
CA HIS A 110 8.03 -2.45 0.07
C HIS A 110 7.01 -3.11 -0.85
N ASP A 111 7.52 -3.98 -1.70
CA ASP A 111 6.72 -4.83 -2.59
C ASP A 111 6.71 -6.26 -2.05
N THR A 112 5.55 -6.92 -2.13
CA THR A 112 5.38 -8.35 -1.86
C THR A 112 5.19 -9.10 -3.18
N LEU A 113 5.96 -10.17 -3.38
CA LEU A 113 5.96 -10.96 -4.60
C LEU A 113 5.67 -12.42 -4.29
N TYR A 114 5.13 -13.13 -5.28
CA TYR A 114 4.87 -14.58 -5.24
C TYR A 114 4.05 -14.97 -3.99
N ASP A 115 2.81 -14.51 -3.89
CA ASP A 115 1.94 -14.76 -2.72
C ASP A 115 2.58 -14.35 -1.39
N GLN A 116 3.18 -13.16 -1.39
CA GLN A 116 3.86 -12.57 -0.23
C GLN A 116 5.04 -13.39 0.31
N GLN A 117 5.55 -14.37 -0.46
CA GLN A 117 6.70 -15.17 -0.03
C GLN A 117 8.03 -14.43 -0.15
N VAL A 118 8.09 -13.39 -1.00
CA VAL A 118 9.28 -12.56 -1.18
C VAL A 118 8.95 -11.10 -0.92
N HIS A 119 9.74 -10.50 -0.02
CA HIS A 119 9.65 -9.09 0.36
C HIS A 119 10.81 -8.33 -0.27
N GLN A 120 10.49 -7.40 -1.14
CA GLN A 120 11.45 -6.53 -1.80
C GLN A 120 11.36 -5.14 -1.18
N ILE A 121 12.43 -4.71 -0.52
CA ILE A 121 12.51 -3.42 0.17
C ILE A 121 13.53 -2.57 -0.58
N ARG A 122 13.11 -1.42 -1.11
CA ARG A 122 13.95 -0.51 -1.89
C ARG A 122 14.02 0.85 -1.23
N LYS A 123 15.23 1.37 -1.00
CA LYS A 123 15.44 2.75 -0.59
C LYS A 123 15.15 3.69 -1.76
N LEU A 124 14.37 4.72 -1.50
CA LEU A 124 14.01 5.77 -2.45
C LEU A 124 14.80 7.05 -2.20
N ASP A 125 14.88 7.89 -3.23
CA ASP A 125 15.54 9.21 -3.18
C ASP A 125 14.71 10.26 -2.42
N GLY A 126 13.44 9.97 -2.11
CA GLY A 126 12.54 10.82 -1.32
C GLY A 126 11.06 10.58 -1.66
N ASP A 127 10.20 11.40 -1.07
CA ASP A 127 8.74 11.29 -1.24
C ASP A 127 8.29 11.46 -2.69
N GLN A 128 8.98 12.29 -3.47
CA GLN A 128 8.69 12.47 -4.89
C GLN A 128 8.80 11.15 -5.68
N GLN A 129 9.81 10.33 -5.39
CA GLN A 129 9.94 9.03 -6.07
C GLN A 129 8.86 8.05 -5.63
N ALA A 130 8.38 8.16 -4.39
CA ALA A 130 7.23 7.38 -3.92
C ALA A 130 5.93 7.83 -4.61
N GLU A 131 5.72 9.14 -4.79
CA GLU A 131 4.61 9.72 -5.57
C GLU A 131 4.62 9.22 -7.02
N GLU A 132 5.78 9.22 -7.67
CA GLU A 132 5.97 8.70 -9.03
C GLU A 132 5.65 7.19 -9.11
N GLN A 133 6.08 6.40 -8.11
CA GLN A 133 5.78 4.97 -8.07
C GLN A 133 4.30 4.69 -7.79
N VAL A 134 3.63 5.48 -6.93
CA VAL A 134 2.17 5.37 -6.71
C VAL A 134 1.40 5.70 -7.99
N THR A 135 1.80 6.77 -8.68
CA THR A 135 1.22 7.18 -9.97
C THR A 135 1.34 6.05 -11.00
N ALA A 136 2.53 5.44 -11.10
CA ALA A 136 2.76 4.29 -11.98
C ALA A 136 2.00 3.03 -11.54
N PHE A 137 1.93 2.76 -10.24
CA PHE A 137 1.26 1.59 -9.68
C PHE A 137 -0.22 1.54 -10.03
N PHE A 138 -0.92 2.67 -9.92
CA PHE A 138 -2.33 2.78 -10.30
C PHE A 138 -2.55 3.12 -11.77
N ASN A 139 -1.49 3.40 -12.54
CA ASN A 139 -1.60 3.93 -13.90
C ASN A 139 -2.44 5.23 -13.96
N ILE A 140 -2.17 6.16 -13.05
CA ILE A 140 -2.92 7.42 -12.93
C ILE A 140 -2.60 8.34 -14.10
N GLN A 141 -3.64 8.79 -14.78
CA GLN A 141 -3.57 9.87 -15.75
C GLN A 141 -3.85 11.20 -15.02
N MET A 142 -2.77 11.96 -14.80
CA MET A 142 -2.82 13.25 -14.10
C MET A 142 -3.33 14.35 -15.02
N ASN A 143 -4.24 15.16 -14.50
CA ASN A 143 -4.68 16.42 -15.09
C ASN A 143 -3.94 17.60 -14.44
N ASP A 144 -3.72 18.65 -15.24
CA ASP A 144 -3.04 19.88 -14.79
C ASP A 144 -3.86 20.64 -13.73
N HIS A 145 -5.18 20.53 -13.80
CA HIS A 145 -6.11 21.21 -12.89
C HIS A 145 -7.17 20.26 -12.35
N PRO A 146 -7.51 20.35 -11.05
CA PRO A 146 -8.62 19.61 -10.48
C PRO A 146 -9.94 20.10 -11.09
N GLU A 147 -10.70 19.18 -11.65
CA GLU A 147 -12.07 19.43 -12.08
C GLU A 147 -13.03 18.66 -11.17
N PRO A 148 -13.90 19.36 -10.41
CA PRO A 148 -14.88 18.70 -9.57
C PRO A 148 -15.92 18.00 -10.45
N VAL A 149 -16.15 16.71 -10.18
CA VAL A 149 -17.13 15.89 -10.91
C VAL A 149 -18.47 15.95 -10.20
N ILE A 150 -18.50 15.49 -8.95
CA ILE A 150 -19.71 15.46 -8.11
C ILE A 150 -19.33 15.23 -6.65
N SER A 151 -20.18 15.71 -5.74
CA SER A 151 -20.12 15.36 -4.31
C SER A 151 -21.32 14.51 -3.93
N LEU A 152 -21.07 13.38 -3.28
CA LEU A 152 -22.08 12.39 -2.90
C LEU A 152 -22.10 12.19 -1.40
N GLN A 153 -23.27 12.01 -0.80
CA GLN A 153 -23.36 11.47 0.56
C GLN A 153 -22.92 9.99 0.58
N ALA A 154 -22.59 9.47 1.76
CA ALA A 154 -22.17 8.07 1.90
C ALA A 154 -23.18 7.09 1.31
N GLU A 155 -24.47 7.28 1.56
CA GLU A 155 -25.52 6.41 1.04
C GLU A 155 -25.68 6.53 -0.49
N GLU A 156 -25.46 7.73 -1.04
CA GLU A 156 -25.48 7.95 -2.49
C GLU A 156 -24.28 7.25 -3.15
N PHE A 157 -23.10 7.33 -2.53
CA PHE A 157 -21.89 6.68 -3.04
C PHE A 157 -22.00 5.14 -2.97
N GLU A 158 -22.47 4.60 -1.85
CA GLU A 158 -22.72 3.15 -1.72
C GLU A 158 -23.72 2.64 -2.76
N MET A 159 -24.83 3.36 -2.98
CA MET A 159 -25.81 2.98 -4.00
C MET A 159 -25.22 3.02 -5.42
N LEU A 160 -24.31 3.96 -5.72
CA LEU A 160 -23.59 3.99 -7.00
C LEU A 160 -22.74 2.72 -7.18
N LEU A 161 -21.97 2.33 -6.16
CA LEU A 161 -21.09 1.16 -6.23
C LEU A 161 -21.90 -0.15 -6.35
N GLU A 162 -23.00 -0.27 -5.62
CA GLU A 162 -23.92 -1.42 -5.69
C GLU A 162 -24.47 -1.59 -7.12
N GLN A 163 -24.98 -0.51 -7.71
CA GLN A 163 -25.53 -0.56 -9.07
C GLN A 163 -24.47 -0.90 -10.13
N ALA A 164 -23.25 -0.37 -9.95
CA ALA A 164 -22.12 -0.69 -10.82
C ALA A 164 -21.73 -2.17 -10.73
N SER A 165 -21.71 -2.75 -9.53
CA SER A 165 -21.43 -4.17 -9.30
C SER A 165 -22.48 -5.09 -9.94
N GLU A 166 -23.75 -4.71 -9.87
CA GLU A 166 -24.87 -5.46 -10.45
C GLU A 166 -25.06 -5.23 -11.97
N ALA A 167 -24.23 -4.39 -12.59
CA ALA A 167 -24.33 -3.98 -14.00
C ALA A 167 -25.73 -3.48 -14.38
N LYS A 168 -26.39 -2.74 -13.47
CA LYS A 168 -27.67 -2.08 -13.76
C LYS A 168 -27.48 -0.95 -14.77
N ASN A 169 -28.43 -0.80 -15.69
CA ASN A 169 -28.41 0.25 -16.71
C ASN A 169 -29.12 1.54 -16.28
N GLU A 170 -29.90 1.48 -15.19
CA GLU A 170 -30.61 2.63 -14.65
C GLU A 170 -29.80 3.26 -13.53
N TRP A 171 -29.32 4.48 -13.79
CA TRP A 171 -28.49 5.23 -12.85
C TRP A 171 -29.33 6.12 -11.92
N PRO A 172 -28.85 6.40 -10.69
CA PRO A 172 -29.62 7.15 -9.72
C PRO A 172 -29.83 8.60 -10.14
N SER A 173 -31.00 9.14 -9.82
CA SER A 173 -31.36 10.52 -10.16
C SER A 173 -30.45 11.56 -9.49
N PHE A 174 -29.76 11.21 -8.39
CA PHE A 174 -28.83 12.12 -7.73
C PHE A 174 -27.63 12.53 -8.61
N LEU A 175 -27.28 11.74 -9.62
CA LEU A 175 -26.20 12.05 -10.56
C LEU A 175 -26.54 13.25 -11.48
N ASN A 176 -27.84 13.53 -11.65
CA ASN A 176 -28.31 14.67 -12.44
C ASN A 176 -28.11 16.01 -11.72
N LYS A 177 -27.61 16.02 -10.46
CA LYS A 177 -27.36 17.24 -9.68
C LYS A 177 -26.08 17.97 -10.10
N ALA A 178 -25.16 17.31 -10.81
CA ALA A 178 -23.87 17.89 -11.19
C ALA A 178 -23.98 18.87 -12.36
N GLU A 179 -23.13 19.90 -12.35
CA GLU A 179 -23.05 20.88 -13.45
C GLU A 179 -22.48 20.27 -14.73
N ASN A 180 -21.43 19.45 -14.61
CA ASN A 180 -20.79 18.78 -15.74
C ASN A 180 -21.29 17.34 -15.92
N GLN A 181 -22.38 17.20 -16.67
CA GLN A 181 -23.00 15.90 -16.96
C GLN A 181 -22.15 14.98 -17.83
N GLU A 182 -21.18 15.51 -18.59
CA GLU A 182 -20.27 14.68 -19.39
C GLU A 182 -19.23 13.99 -18.51
N LEU A 183 -18.62 14.74 -17.58
CA LEU A 183 -17.69 14.17 -16.60
C LEU A 183 -18.35 13.12 -15.71
N VAL A 184 -19.57 13.37 -15.23
CA VAL A 184 -20.31 12.39 -14.41
C VAL A 184 -20.55 11.10 -15.20
N LYS A 185 -20.94 11.19 -16.48
CA LYS A 185 -21.14 10.00 -17.32
C LYS A 185 -19.86 9.21 -17.52
N ALA A 186 -18.74 9.89 -17.77
CA ALA A 186 -17.43 9.25 -17.92
C ALA A 186 -17.04 8.52 -16.62
N PHE A 187 -17.12 9.20 -15.48
CA PHE A 187 -16.85 8.62 -14.17
C PHE A 187 -17.71 7.39 -13.88
N VAL A 188 -19.03 7.49 -14.07
CA VAL A 188 -19.98 6.40 -13.83
C VAL A 188 -19.70 5.21 -14.76
N SER A 189 -19.34 5.47 -16.02
CA SER A 189 -18.94 4.44 -16.99
C SER A 189 -17.67 3.70 -16.54
N ASP A 190 -16.67 4.41 -16.02
CA ASP A 190 -15.44 3.80 -15.51
C ASP A 190 -15.70 2.96 -14.25
N VAL A 191 -16.54 3.46 -13.33
CA VAL A 191 -16.97 2.70 -12.14
C VAL A 191 -17.74 1.44 -12.53
N GLN A 192 -18.61 1.52 -13.54
CA GLN A 192 -19.35 0.36 -14.07
C GLN A 192 -18.44 -0.67 -14.74
N THR A 193 -17.48 -0.22 -15.56
CA THR A 193 -16.48 -1.09 -16.19
C THR A 193 -15.69 -1.87 -15.15
N ARG A 194 -15.40 -1.22 -14.01
CA ARG A 194 -14.73 -1.82 -12.85
C ARG A 194 -15.64 -2.56 -11.89
N LYS A 195 -16.95 -2.67 -12.18
CA LYS A 195 -17.96 -3.32 -11.33
C LYS A 195 -17.98 -2.78 -9.89
N GLY A 196 -17.82 -1.47 -9.75
CA GLY A 196 -17.79 -0.81 -8.43
C GLY A 196 -16.49 -0.99 -7.64
N LYS A 197 -15.44 -1.61 -8.20
CA LYS A 197 -14.15 -1.80 -7.52
C LYS A 197 -13.32 -0.52 -7.49
N LEU A 198 -12.83 -0.20 -6.31
CA LEU A 198 -12.06 1.01 -6.03
C LEU A 198 -10.65 0.63 -5.57
N ASP A 199 -9.64 1.23 -6.17
CA ASP A 199 -8.28 1.12 -5.65
C ASP A 199 -8.12 2.12 -4.49
N SER A 200 -7.19 1.86 -3.57
CA SER A 200 -7.05 2.67 -2.35
C SER A 200 -5.62 3.10 -2.10
N LEU A 201 -5.48 4.34 -1.65
CA LEU A 201 -4.23 4.90 -1.14
C LEU A 201 -4.47 5.42 0.27
N MET A 202 -3.75 4.85 1.24
CA MET A 202 -3.96 5.09 2.66
C MET A 202 -2.68 5.58 3.32
N LYS A 203 -2.77 6.61 4.16
CA LYS A 203 -1.71 6.99 5.09
C LYS A 203 -1.98 6.38 6.46
N VAL A 204 -1.04 5.57 6.91
CA VAL A 204 -1.05 4.93 8.23
C VAL A 204 0.01 5.59 9.09
N VAL A 205 -0.38 6.04 10.28
CA VAL A 205 0.52 6.53 11.32
C VAL A 205 0.51 5.56 12.49
N TYR A 206 1.55 5.61 13.31
CA TYR A 206 1.74 4.66 14.40
C TYR A 206 1.69 5.36 15.75
N ASP A 207 0.95 4.78 16.70
CA ASP A 207 0.93 5.27 18.07
C ASP A 207 2.22 4.89 18.83
N LYS A 208 2.31 5.31 20.11
CA LYS A 208 3.46 5.01 20.97
C LYS A 208 3.72 3.51 21.20
N ASN A 209 2.75 2.65 20.91
CA ASN A 209 2.85 1.19 21.02
C ASN A 209 3.04 0.54 19.64
N ASN A 210 3.35 1.33 18.61
CA ASN A 210 3.43 0.90 17.22
C ASN A 210 2.12 0.32 16.66
N THR A 211 0.98 0.76 17.20
CA THR A 211 -0.35 0.37 16.70
C THR A 211 -0.69 1.24 15.49
N PRO A 212 -1.05 0.65 14.33
CA PRO A 212 -1.40 1.42 13.14
C PRO A 212 -2.76 2.11 13.28
N ASP A 213 -2.84 3.38 12.88
CA ASP A 213 -4.06 4.16 12.74
C ASP A 213 -4.11 4.84 11.35
N VAL A 214 -5.31 4.90 10.75
CA VAL A 214 -5.50 5.48 9.42
C VAL A 214 -5.66 6.99 9.53
N GLU A 215 -4.63 7.75 9.18
CA GLU A 215 -4.65 9.21 9.20
C GLU A 215 -5.49 9.78 8.05
N SER A 216 -5.32 9.25 6.84
CA SER A 216 -6.04 9.70 5.65
C SER A 216 -6.15 8.58 4.62
N MET A 217 -7.13 8.69 3.74
CA MET A 217 -7.37 7.73 2.67
C MET A 217 -8.04 8.43 1.50
N ILE A 218 -7.65 8.05 0.29
CA ILE A 218 -8.35 8.37 -0.96
C ILE A 218 -8.58 7.08 -1.74
N PHE A 219 -9.67 7.03 -2.49
CA PHE A 219 -9.84 6.02 -3.52
C PHE A 219 -9.34 6.55 -4.86
N VAL A 220 -8.72 5.66 -5.63
CA VAL A 220 -8.24 5.91 -6.98
C VAL A 220 -9.05 5.02 -7.92
N ILE A 221 -9.55 5.61 -9.00
CA ILE A 221 -10.27 4.89 -10.05
C ILE A 221 -9.58 5.22 -11.37
N PRO A 222 -8.75 4.30 -11.90
CA PRO A 222 -8.20 4.42 -13.24
C PRO A 222 -9.32 4.27 -14.27
N GLY A 223 -9.58 5.33 -15.03
CA GLY A 223 -10.56 5.33 -16.13
C GLY A 223 -9.92 5.19 -17.51
N GLU A 224 -10.74 5.21 -18.56
CA GLU A 224 -10.27 5.07 -19.94
C GLU A 224 -9.46 6.28 -20.43
N ASN A 225 -9.97 7.49 -20.17
CA ASN A 225 -9.39 8.75 -20.67
C ASN A 225 -8.79 9.64 -19.57
N GLN A 226 -9.20 9.42 -18.32
CA GLN A 226 -8.63 10.10 -17.15
C GLN A 226 -8.83 9.25 -15.90
N SER A 227 -8.10 9.58 -14.84
CA SER A 227 -8.26 8.94 -13.53
C SER A 227 -9.06 9.81 -12.58
N TRP A 228 -9.71 9.18 -11.61
CA TRP A 228 -10.56 9.84 -10.63
C TRP A 228 -10.01 9.66 -9.23
N LEU A 229 -10.09 10.71 -8.43
CA LEU A 229 -9.80 10.68 -6.99
C LEU A 229 -11.11 10.85 -6.24
N VAL A 230 -11.29 10.03 -5.20
CA VAL A 230 -12.41 10.13 -4.28
C VAL A 230 -11.86 10.38 -2.88
N SER A 231 -12.17 11.54 -2.32
CA SER A 231 -11.77 11.97 -0.98
C SER A 231 -12.99 12.17 -0.07
N GLY A 232 -12.76 12.45 1.22
CA GLY A 232 -13.84 12.78 2.16
C GLY A 232 -14.40 11.61 3.00
N ILE A 233 -13.68 10.49 3.07
CA ILE A 233 -14.07 9.29 3.86
C ILE A 233 -14.40 9.64 5.32
N LYS A 234 -13.65 10.56 5.94
CA LYS A 234 -13.88 10.98 7.33
C LYS A 234 -15.03 12.00 7.51
N GLU A 235 -15.54 12.58 6.43
CA GLU A 235 -16.53 13.68 6.44
C GLU A 235 -17.97 13.20 6.16
N ASN A 236 -18.20 11.90 5.93
CA ASN A 236 -19.47 11.32 5.47
C ASN A 236 -20.00 11.93 4.15
N GLN A 237 -19.12 12.59 3.40
CA GLN A 237 -19.36 13.16 2.09
C GLN A 237 -18.17 12.86 1.20
N PHE A 238 -18.42 12.16 0.11
CA PHE A 238 -17.42 11.80 -0.88
C PHE A 238 -17.33 12.89 -1.95
N ARG A 239 -16.13 13.42 -2.17
CA ARG A 239 -15.85 14.37 -3.24
C ARG A 239 -15.11 13.65 -4.36
N ILE A 240 -15.66 13.69 -5.55
CA ILE A 240 -15.10 13.07 -6.75
C ILE A 240 -14.56 14.18 -7.63
N GLU A 241 -13.29 14.06 -8.02
CA GLU A 241 -12.60 15.00 -8.89
C GLU A 241 -11.66 14.26 -9.85
N THR A 242 -11.23 14.95 -10.90
CA THR A 242 -10.17 14.45 -11.76
C THR A 242 -8.86 14.32 -10.99
N ALA A 243 -8.10 13.27 -11.29
CA ALA A 243 -6.81 13.06 -10.65
C ALA A 243 -5.83 14.17 -11.03
N HIS A 244 -5.17 14.72 -10.01
CA HIS A 244 -4.25 15.83 -10.13
C HIS A 244 -3.20 15.72 -9.02
N GLN A 245 -2.08 16.42 -9.20
CA GLN A 245 -0.90 16.24 -8.35
C GLN A 245 -1.15 16.61 -6.88
N ASP A 246 -1.82 17.74 -6.61
CA ASP A 246 -2.07 18.20 -5.24
C ASP A 246 -2.98 17.24 -4.45
N GLY A 247 -3.98 16.65 -5.11
CA GLY A 247 -4.85 15.64 -4.53
C GLY A 247 -4.08 14.40 -4.08
N LEU A 248 -3.16 13.90 -4.91
CA LEU A 248 -2.31 12.76 -4.54
C LEU A 248 -1.34 13.11 -3.42
N ARG A 249 -0.70 14.28 -3.49
CA ARG A 249 0.27 14.76 -2.49
C ARG A 249 -0.33 14.97 -1.11
N SER A 250 -1.63 15.18 -1.00
CA SER A 250 -2.29 15.31 0.31
C SER A 250 -2.14 14.07 1.21
N ILE A 251 -1.72 12.93 0.65
CA ILE A 251 -1.47 11.67 1.35
C ILE A 251 0.00 11.46 1.74
N PHE A 252 0.94 12.25 1.20
CA PHE A 252 2.36 12.18 1.55
C PHE A 252 2.65 13.15 2.71
#